data_AF-A0A3D5KYF8-F1
#
_entry.id   AF-A0A3D5KYF8-F1
#
_cell.length_a   1.000
_cell.length_b   1.000
_cell.length_c   1.000
_cell.angle_alpha   90.00
_cell.angle_beta   90.00
_cell.angle_gamma   90.00
#
_symmetry.space_group_name_H-M   'P 1'
#
loop_
_entity.id
_entity.type
_entity.pdbx_description
1 polymer ?
#
loop_
_entity_poly.entity_id
_entity_poly.type
_entity_poly.pdbx_seq_one_letter_code
_entity_poly.pdbx_strand_id
1 'polypeptide(L)'
;MHYLIDELTTEMGKAFETAGYDPALGRVQVSARPDLAQYQCNGAMAGAKKYHKAPFVIAQDVANALQASDILENVQVVKPGFINCDVNTEFLTGYIREMEASDHFGLETGDPKTVIIDYGGPNVAKP
;
A
#
# COMPACT_ATOMS: atom_id res chain seq x y z
N MET A 1 1.72 14.23 -7.03
CA MET A 1 0.95 13.64 -5.91
C MET A 1 1.29 12.16 -5.87
N HIS A 2 1.76 11.63 -4.74
CA HIS A 2 2.08 10.20 -4.63
C HIS A 2 0.80 9.39 -4.54
N TYR A 3 0.80 8.14 -5.04
CA TYR A 3 -0.36 7.28 -4.89
C TYR A 3 -0.57 6.95 -3.41
N LEU A 4 -1.82 6.88 -2.97
CA LEU A 4 -2.17 6.50 -1.59
C LEU A 4 -1.38 5.28 -1.10
N ILE A 5 -1.25 4.24 -1.92
CA ILE A 5 -0.53 3.01 -1.53
C ILE A 5 0.98 3.21 -1.29
N ASP A 6 1.58 4.22 -1.92
CA ASP A 6 2.97 4.60 -1.70
C ASP A 6 3.14 5.32 -0.36
N GLU A 7 2.17 6.18 0.02
CA GLU A 7 2.11 6.80 1.35
C GLU A 7 1.95 5.73 2.44
N LEU A 8 1.04 4.77 2.26
CA LEU A 8 0.86 3.65 3.19
C LEU A 8 2.12 2.80 3.31
N THR A 9 2.80 2.54 2.19
CA THR A 9 4.07 1.79 2.17
C THR A 9 5.17 2.54 2.88
N THR A 10 5.23 3.86 2.72
CA THR A 10 6.20 4.72 3.40
C THR A 10 5.98 4.68 4.91
N GLU A 11 4.74 4.82 5.36
CA GLU A 11 4.38 4.78 6.77
C GLU A 11 4.68 3.42 7.40
N MET A 12 4.26 2.34 6.75
CA MET A 12 4.56 0.99 7.18
C MET A 12 6.08 0.73 7.21
N GLY A 13 6.82 1.24 6.23
CA GLY A 13 8.29 1.18 6.19
C GLY A 13 8.95 1.84 7.41
N LYS A 14 8.50 3.04 7.79
CA LYS A 14 8.96 3.72 9.02
C LYS A 14 8.66 2.91 10.28
N ALA A 15 7.51 2.23 10.32
CA ALA A 15 7.18 1.36 11.45
C ALA A 15 8.10 0.12 11.52
N PHE A 16 8.44 -0.49 10.37
CA PHE A 16 9.47 -1.54 10.32
C PHE A 16 10.81 -1.03 10.82
N GLU A 17 11.26 0.15 10.38
CA GLU A 17 12.52 0.76 10.82
C GLU A 17 12.52 1.04 12.33
N THR A 18 11.44 1.63 12.85
CA THR A 18 11.26 1.92 14.29
C THR A 18 11.29 0.65 15.13
N ALA A 19 10.73 -0.45 14.61
CA ALA A 19 10.76 -1.76 15.25
C ALA A 19 12.12 -2.50 15.09
N GLY A 20 13.12 -1.88 14.44
CA GLY A 20 14.46 -2.43 14.27
C GLY A 20 14.62 -3.37 13.08
N TYR A 21 13.76 -3.24 12.07
CA TYR A 21 13.74 -4.07 10.86
C TYR A 21 13.99 -3.25 9.60
N ASP A 22 14.23 -3.95 8.50
CA ASP A 22 14.46 -3.35 7.19
C ASP A 22 13.18 -2.69 6.66
N PRO A 23 13.19 -1.37 6.37
CA PRO A 23 12.01 -0.65 5.90
C PRO A 23 11.47 -1.20 4.58
N ALA A 24 12.30 -1.85 3.75
CA ALA A 24 11.85 -2.48 2.50
C ALA A 24 10.85 -3.64 2.74
N LEU A 25 10.77 -4.16 3.97
CA LEU A 25 9.75 -5.15 4.35
C LEU A 25 8.36 -4.51 4.48
N GLY A 26 8.26 -3.19 4.68
CA GLY A 26 7.01 -2.47 4.88
C GLY A 26 6.13 -2.28 3.64
N ARG A 27 6.34 -3.06 2.58
CA ARG A 27 5.51 -2.95 1.37
C ARG A 27 4.05 -3.27 1.68
N VAL A 28 3.17 -2.31 1.38
CA VAL A 28 1.72 -2.45 1.52
C VAL A 28 1.11 -2.84 0.17
N GLN A 29 0.09 -3.69 0.21
CA GLN A 29 -0.70 -4.12 -0.93
C GLN A 29 -2.18 -4.06 -0.59
N VAL A 30 -3.03 -3.96 -1.62
CA VAL A 30 -4.49 -4.14 -1.45
C VAL A 30 -4.74 -5.53 -0.87
N SER A 31 -5.62 -5.60 0.11
CA SER A 31 -5.97 -6.88 0.75
C SER A 31 -6.65 -7.82 -0.25
N ALA A 32 -6.25 -9.08 -0.23
CA ALA A 32 -6.97 -10.14 -0.95
C ALA A 32 -8.23 -10.60 -0.21
N ARG A 33 -8.44 -10.10 1.01
CA ARG A 33 -9.58 -10.37 1.90
C ARG A 33 -10.17 -9.04 2.35
N PRO A 34 -10.96 -8.38 1.49
CA PRO A 34 -11.55 -7.06 1.79
C PRO A 34 -12.54 -7.12 2.96
N ASP A 35 -13.01 -8.31 3.34
CA ASP A 35 -13.78 -8.54 4.55
C ASP A 35 -12.96 -8.40 5.84
N LEU A 36 -11.63 -8.46 5.76
CA LEU A 36 -10.73 -8.43 6.91
C LEU A 36 -9.93 -7.12 7.05
N ALA A 37 -9.65 -6.42 5.94
CA ALA A 37 -9.00 -5.12 5.90
C ALA A 37 -8.98 -4.55 4.49
N GLN A 38 -8.77 -3.25 4.36
CA GLN A 38 -8.54 -2.57 3.08
C GLN A 38 -7.17 -2.93 2.49
N TYR A 39 -6.13 -2.92 3.34
CA TYR A 39 -4.74 -3.13 2.95
C TYR A 39 -4.04 -4.15 3.86
N GLN A 40 -2.93 -4.70 3.36
CA GLN A 40 -2.15 -5.71 4.06
C GLN A 40 -0.65 -5.54 3.78
N CYS A 41 0.18 -5.78 4.80
CA CYS A 41 1.63 -5.94 4.66
C CYS A 41 2.05 -7.37 5.02
N ASN A 42 2.94 -7.94 4.20
CA ASN A 42 3.44 -9.31 4.29
C ASN A 42 4.91 -9.39 4.74
N GLY A 43 5.53 -8.24 5.03
CA GLY A 43 6.97 -8.11 5.28
C GLY A 43 7.51 -8.97 6.41
N ALA A 44 6.71 -9.16 7.46
CA ALA A 44 7.13 -9.91 8.63
C ALA A 44 7.50 -11.37 8.32
N MET A 45 6.83 -11.99 7.33
CA MET A 45 7.16 -13.35 6.89
C MET A 45 8.53 -13.42 6.20
N ALA A 46 8.85 -12.42 5.36
CA ALA A 46 10.16 -12.32 4.73
C ALA A 46 11.27 -11.98 5.74
N GLY A 47 10.96 -11.17 6.75
CA GLY A 47 11.87 -10.82 7.84
C GLY A 47 12.22 -11.98 8.77
N ALA A 48 11.35 -12.98 8.91
CA ALA A 48 11.54 -14.07 9.88
C ALA A 48 12.87 -14.81 9.75
N LYS A 49 13.31 -15.09 8.50
CA LYS A 49 14.61 -15.74 8.26
C LYS A 49 15.78 -14.81 8.57
N LYS A 50 15.67 -13.52 8.23
CA LYS A 50 16.73 -12.51 8.41
C LYS A 50 16.96 -12.16 9.87
N TYR A 51 15.89 -12.10 10.65
CA TYR A 51 15.93 -11.66 12.06
C TYR A 51 15.80 -12.81 13.07
N HIS A 52 15.69 -14.06 12.61
CA HIS A 52 15.53 -15.25 13.45
C HIS A 52 14.41 -15.12 14.50
N LYS A 53 13.35 -14.39 14.15
CA LYS A 53 12.15 -14.16 14.98
C LYS A 53 10.93 -14.73 14.28
N ALA A 54 9.95 -15.20 15.05
CA ALA A 54 8.68 -15.65 14.48
C ALA A 54 7.97 -14.48 13.75
N PRO A 55 7.38 -14.69 12.56
CA PRO A 55 6.75 -13.61 11.81
C PRO A 55 5.69 -12.85 12.61
N PHE A 56 4.90 -13.55 13.42
CA PHE A 56 3.90 -12.93 14.28
C PHE A 56 4.49 -11.93 15.28
N VAL A 57 5.68 -12.23 15.83
CA VAL A 57 6.38 -11.33 16.76
C VAL A 57 6.87 -10.10 16.02
N ILE A 58 7.47 -10.26 14.84
CA ILE A 58 7.90 -9.14 13.99
C ILE A 58 6.69 -8.25 13.66
N ALA A 59 5.58 -8.85 13.25
CA ALA A 59 4.36 -8.13 12.92
C ALA A 59 3.78 -7.36 14.13
N GLN A 60 3.83 -7.94 15.34
CA GLN A 60 3.40 -7.27 16.56
C GLN A 60 4.30 -6.09 16.93
N ASP A 61 5.61 -6.27 16.83
CA ASP A 61 6.60 -5.20 17.08
C ASP A 61 6.32 -4.00 16.13
N VAL A 62 6.03 -4.26 14.85
CA VAL A 62 5.66 -3.23 13.86
C VAL A 62 4.29 -2.60 14.15
N ALA A 63 3.27 -3.40 14.47
CA ALA A 63 1.95 -2.88 14.79
C ALA A 63 1.95 -1.97 16.02
N ASN A 64 2.82 -2.24 17.00
CA ASN A 64 3.00 -1.37 18.16
C ASN A 64 3.58 -0.01 17.76
N ALA A 65 4.51 0.03 16.79
CA ALA A 65 5.05 1.29 16.26
C ALA A 65 4.02 2.12 15.48
N LEU A 66 2.96 1.48 14.96
CA LEU A 66 1.88 2.13 14.21
C LEU A 66 0.76 2.70 15.08
N GLN A 67 0.80 2.53 16.41
CA GLN A 67 -0.27 3.03 17.31
C GLN A 67 -0.43 4.55 17.29
N ALA A 68 0.61 5.28 16.90
CA ALA A 68 0.60 6.74 16.77
C ALA A 68 0.55 7.20 15.30
N SER A 69 0.17 6.31 14.37
CA SER A 69 0.07 6.67 12.96
C SER A 69 -1.14 7.58 12.73
N ASP A 70 -0.92 8.71 12.08
CA ASP A 70 -1.99 9.60 11.61
C ASP A 70 -2.61 9.12 10.28
N ILE A 71 -2.05 8.07 9.68
CA ILE A 71 -2.42 7.58 8.34
C ILE A 71 -3.25 6.28 8.42
N LEU A 72 -3.04 5.46 9.45
CA LEU A 72 -3.70 4.16 9.64
C LEU A 72 -4.47 4.15 10.96
N GLU A 73 -5.71 3.66 10.96
CA GLU A 73 -6.55 3.64 12.17
C GLU A 73 -6.77 2.24 12.77
N ASN A 74 -6.86 1.19 11.94
CA ASN A 74 -7.11 -0.18 12.41
C ASN A 74 -5.98 -1.13 12.00
N VAL A 75 -4.90 -1.19 12.77
CA VAL A 75 -3.79 -2.12 12.51
C VAL A 75 -3.98 -3.42 13.30
N GLN A 76 -4.18 -4.53 12.59
CA GLN A 76 -4.39 -5.85 13.19
C GLN A 76 -3.33 -6.85 12.72
N VAL A 77 -2.74 -7.56 13.67
CA VAL A 77 -1.82 -8.67 13.38
C VAL A 77 -2.57 -9.99 13.33
N VAL A 78 -2.46 -10.71 12.23
CA VAL A 78 -3.11 -12.01 12.02
C VAL A 78 -2.05 -13.08 11.77
N LYS A 79 -2.25 -14.29 12.34
CA LYS A 79 -1.31 -15.41 12.12
C LYS A 79 -1.20 -15.76 10.62
N PRO A 80 0.01 -16.11 10.14
CA PRO A 80 1.25 -16.29 10.89
C PRO A 80 2.05 -15.01 11.13
N GLY A 81 1.64 -13.86 10.56
CA GLY A 81 2.32 -12.57 10.67
C GLY A 81 1.88 -11.56 9.59
N PHE A 82 0.61 -11.60 9.20
CA PHE A 82 0.01 -10.59 8.34
C PHE A 82 -0.26 -9.33 9.18
N ILE A 83 0.04 -8.16 8.62
CA ILE A 83 -0.34 -6.87 9.21
C ILE A 83 -1.46 -6.30 8.34
N ASN A 84 -2.69 -6.44 8.82
CA ASN A 84 -3.88 -5.88 8.18
C ASN A 84 -4.06 -4.44 8.65
N CYS A 85 -4.44 -3.55 7.74
CA CYS A 85 -4.63 -2.14 8.07
C CYS A 85 -5.74 -1.48 7.25
N ASP A 86 -6.45 -0.57 7.90
CA ASP A 86 -7.40 0.36 7.29
C ASP A 86 -6.86 1.78 7.36
N VAL A 87 -7.14 2.57 6.32
CA VAL A 87 -6.71 3.95 6.22
C VAL A 87 -7.53 4.81 7.16
N ASN A 88 -6.88 5.73 7.87
CA ASN A 88 -7.56 6.71 8.70
C ASN A 88 -8.49 7.58 7.85
N THR A 89 -9.73 7.75 8.32
CA THR A 89 -10.77 8.45 7.55
C THR A 89 -10.46 9.93 7.35
N GLU A 90 -9.91 10.62 8.36
CA GLU A 90 -9.52 12.02 8.23
C GLU A 90 -8.40 12.21 7.20
N PHE A 91 -7.37 11.35 7.24
CA PHE A 91 -6.29 11.34 6.26
C PHE A 91 -6.81 11.10 4.84
N LEU A 92 -7.65 10.06 4.65
CA LEU A 92 -8.23 9.74 3.35
C LEU A 92 -9.09 10.90 2.80
N THR A 93 -9.84 11.56 3.67
CA THR A 93 -10.64 12.73 3.30
C THR A 93 -9.75 13.89 2.86
N GLY A 94 -8.62 14.13 3.56
CA GLY A 94 -7.62 15.11 3.17
C GLY A 94 -7.03 14.81 1.79
N TYR A 95 -6.58 13.57 1.58
CA TYR A 95 -6.05 13.11 0.31
C TYR A 95 -7.04 13.32 -0.85
N ILE A 96 -8.33 12.98 -0.67
CA ILE A 96 -9.36 13.17 -1.70
C ILE A 96 -9.59 14.66 -2.01
N ARG A 97 -9.54 15.55 -1.01
CA ARG A 97 -9.65 17.00 -1.25
C ARG A 97 -8.47 17.54 -2.05
N GLU A 98 -7.27 17.05 -1.77
CA GLU A 98 -6.09 17.39 -2.57
C GLU A 98 -6.20 16.89 -4.01
N MET A 99 -6.72 15.67 -4.20
CA MET A 99 -7.04 15.15 -5.54
C MET A 99 -8.04 16.05 -6.27
N GLU A 100 -9.16 16.41 -5.63
CA GLU A 100 -10.20 17.25 -6.23
C GLU A 100 -9.65 18.63 -6.66
N ALA A 101 -8.74 19.20 -5.86
CA ALA A 101 -8.12 20.50 -6.15
C ALA A 101 -7.00 20.43 -7.21
N SER A 102 -6.51 19.24 -7.55
CA SER A 102 -5.38 19.04 -8.45
C SER A 102 -5.81 18.91 -9.91
N ASP A 103 -5.01 19.44 -10.83
CA ASP A 103 -5.19 19.21 -12.27
C ASP A 103 -5.21 17.70 -12.57
N HIS A 104 -6.16 17.30 -13.41
CA HIS A 104 -6.40 15.89 -13.75
C HIS A 104 -6.53 14.97 -12.53
N PHE A 105 -7.06 15.47 -11.42
CA PHE A 105 -7.19 14.75 -10.15
C PHE A 105 -5.86 14.27 -9.57
N GLY A 106 -4.77 14.98 -9.87
CA GLY A 106 -3.41 14.62 -9.46
C GLY A 106 -2.77 13.53 -10.32
N LEU A 107 -3.39 13.16 -11.45
CA LEU A 107 -2.77 12.28 -12.44
C LEU A 107 -1.57 12.98 -13.08
N GLU A 108 -0.37 12.50 -12.76
CA GLU A 108 0.84 12.95 -13.41
C GLU A 108 0.97 12.32 -14.80
N THR A 109 0.96 13.15 -15.83
CA THR A 109 1.29 12.71 -17.20
C THR A 109 2.81 12.70 -17.35
N GLY A 110 3.38 11.54 -17.60
CA GLY A 110 4.79 11.42 -17.96
C GLY A 110 5.11 12.02 -19.33
N ASP A 111 6.34 11.83 -19.78
CA ASP A 111 6.76 12.34 -21.08
C ASP A 111 5.88 11.77 -22.21
N PRO A 112 5.35 12.63 -23.11
CA PRO A 112 4.51 12.18 -24.20
C PRO A 112 5.28 11.22 -25.10
N LYS A 113 4.67 10.07 -25.39
CA LYS A 113 5.22 9.05 -26.28
C LYS A 113 4.30 8.85 -27.47
N THR A 114 4.88 8.65 -28.65
CA THR A 114 4.14 8.17 -29.81
C THR A 114 3.80 6.70 -29.61
N VAL A 115 2.51 6.37 -29.55
CA VAL A 115 2.02 4.99 -29.44
C VAL A 115 1.15 4.70 -30.67
N ILE A 116 1.50 3.66 -31.44
CA ILE A 116 0.69 3.18 -32.55
C ILE A 116 -0.29 2.14 -32.02
N ILE A 117 -1.59 2.40 -32.14
CA ILE A 117 -2.65 1.45 -31.81
C ILE A 117 -3.30 1.02 -33.12
N ASP A 118 -2.92 -0.15 -33.63
CA ASP A 118 -3.58 -0.80 -34.76
C ASP A 118 -4.65 -1.76 -34.22
N TYR A 119 -5.91 -1.39 -34.35
CA TYR A 119 -7.04 -2.13 -33.81
C TYR A 119 -8.27 -2.04 -34.73
N GLY A 120 -9.14 -3.05 -34.65
CA GLY A 120 -10.39 -3.13 -35.40
C GLY A 120 -10.24 -3.90 -36.70
N GLY A 121 -9.31 -3.46 -37.57
CA GLY A 121 -8.95 -4.11 -38.85
C GLY A 121 -10.08 -4.89 -39.54
N PRO A 122 -11.29 -4.31 -39.71
CA PRO A 122 -12.42 -5.09 -40.17
C PRO A 122 -12.16 -5.57 -41.59
N ASN A 123 -12.57 -6.79 -41.88
CA ASN A 123 -12.44 -7.32 -43.23
C ASN A 123 -13.39 -6.58 -44.16
N VAL A 124 -12.85 -5.81 -45.10
CA VAL A 124 -13.61 -5.01 -46.06
C VAL A 124 -14.57 -5.85 -46.92
N ALA A 125 -14.34 -7.17 -47.03
CA ALA A 125 -15.19 -8.09 -47.78
C ALA A 125 -16.32 -8.75 -46.98
N LYS A 126 -16.45 -8.46 -45.67
CA LYS A 126 -17.46 -9.09 -44.80
C LYS A 126 -18.08 -8.06 -43.85
N PRO A 127 -19.41 -8.05 -43.67
CA PRO A 127 -20.06 -7.24 -42.65
C PRO A 127 -19.71 -7.70 -41.23
#